data_AF-S8FPW3-F1
#
_entry.id   AF-S8FPW3-F1
#
_cell.length_a   1.000
_cell.length_b   1.000
_cell.length_c   1.000
_cell.angle_alpha   90.00
_cell.angle_beta   90.00
_cell.angle_gamma   90.00
#
_symmetry.space_group_name_H-M   'P 1'
#
loop_
_entity.id
_entity.type
_entity.pdbx_description
1 polymer ?
#
loop_
_entity_poly.entity_id
_entity_poly.type
_entity_poly.pdbx_seq_one_letter_code
_entity_poly.pdbx_strand_id
1 'polypeptide(L)'
;TYLRHSDPTIPYCRGQWTFLHGALATVDRPVFGRVGRFFWHGIVHDHVAHHFLVGVPFYNLPEVMEAIKPVLGAHYCYDSTPTVGALWRSFTRCKFVESVGDVVFFKDMRGEA
;
A
#
# COMPACT_ATOMS: atom_id res chain seq x y z
N THR A 1 3.14 -8.06 -5.83
CA THR A 1 2.48 -6.98 -5.04
C THR A 1 3.41 -6.20 -4.12
N TYR A 2 4.73 -6.41 -4.17
CA TYR A 2 5.71 -5.91 -3.18
C TYR A 2 5.53 -4.45 -2.75
N LEU A 3 5.70 -3.48 -3.67
CA LEU A 3 5.66 -2.05 -3.30
C LEU A 3 4.37 -1.66 -2.56
N ARG A 4 3.22 -2.25 -2.90
CA ARG A 4 1.94 -1.87 -2.29
C ARG A 4 1.77 -2.37 -0.86
N HIS A 5 2.64 -3.28 -0.41
CA HIS A 5 2.60 -3.91 0.91
C HIS A 5 3.94 -3.77 1.67
N SER A 6 4.85 -2.94 1.18
CA SER A 6 6.14 -2.70 1.81
C SER A 6 6.36 -1.19 1.85
N ASP A 7 6.01 -0.61 2.99
CA ASP A 7 6.29 0.78 3.32
C ASP A 7 6.36 0.94 4.85
N PRO A 8 7.27 1.77 5.38
CA PRO A 8 7.31 2.06 6.81
C PRO A 8 6.02 2.68 7.37
N THR A 9 5.18 3.30 6.53
CA THR A 9 3.97 3.99 6.98
C THR A 9 2.73 3.10 7.12
N ILE A 10 2.76 1.86 6.63
CA ILE A 10 1.62 0.94 6.72
C ILE A 10 1.78 -0.03 7.90
N PRO A 11 0.70 -0.31 8.65
CA PRO A 11 0.77 -1.18 9.81
C PRO A 11 0.78 -2.67 9.42
N TYR A 12 1.51 -3.47 10.18
CA TYR A 12 1.40 -4.92 10.22
C TYR A 12 0.61 -5.34 11.46
N CYS A 13 -0.67 -5.69 11.26
CA CYS A 13 -1.58 -6.10 12.34
C CYS A 13 -1.53 -7.63 12.54
N ARG A 14 -1.18 -8.09 13.74
CA ARG A 14 -1.17 -9.51 14.15
C ARG A 14 -2.39 -9.87 14.97
N GLY A 15 -2.42 -9.46 16.25
CA GLY A 15 -3.49 -9.78 17.20
C GLY A 15 -4.78 -9.01 16.96
N GLN A 16 -4.72 -7.95 16.14
CA GLN A 16 -5.86 -7.09 15.79
C GLN A 16 -6.18 -7.16 14.30
N TRP A 17 -5.78 -8.23 13.60
CA TRP A 17 -6.04 -8.34 12.17
C TRP A 17 -7.55 -8.46 11.88
N THR A 18 -8.02 -7.66 10.92
CA THR A 18 -9.34 -7.79 10.30
C THR A 18 -9.18 -7.64 8.79
N PHE A 19 -10.20 -8.02 8.01
CA PHE A 19 -10.20 -7.76 6.57
C PHE A 19 -9.96 -6.28 6.26
N LEU A 20 -10.61 -5.36 6.99
CA LEU A 20 -10.47 -3.92 6.81
C LEU A 20 -9.05 -3.44 7.13
N HIS A 21 -8.45 -3.94 8.22
CA HIS A 21 -7.05 -3.62 8.54
C HIS A 21 -6.10 -4.16 7.47
N GLY A 22 -6.35 -5.34 6.93
CA GLY A 22 -5.58 -5.90 5.81
C GLY A 22 -5.69 -5.06 4.54
N ALA A 23 -6.90 -4.61 4.20
CA ALA A 23 -7.14 -3.76 3.03
C ALA A 23 -6.48 -2.38 3.16
N LEU A 24 -6.55 -1.78 4.36
CA LEU A 24 -5.90 -0.49 4.68
C LEU A 24 -4.38 -0.60 4.85
N ALA A 25 -3.84 -1.79 5.11
CA ALA A 25 -2.40 -2.05 5.12
C ALA A 25 -1.82 -2.14 3.70
N THR A 26 -2.19 -1.16 2.86
CA THR A 26 -1.68 -0.97 1.51
C THR A 26 -1.41 0.50 1.21
N VAL A 27 -0.52 0.72 0.25
CA VAL A 27 -0.11 2.06 -0.16
C VAL A 27 -0.10 2.18 -1.67
N ASP A 28 -0.86 3.17 -2.16
CA ASP A 28 -0.96 3.51 -3.57
C ASP A 28 0.19 4.41 -4.02
N ARG A 29 0.68 4.19 -5.24
CA ARG A 29 1.81 4.93 -5.82
C ARG A 29 1.71 5.12 -7.32
N PRO A 30 2.33 6.16 -7.88
CA PRO A 30 2.41 6.38 -9.33
C PRO A 30 3.47 5.49 -9.98
N VAL A 31 3.29 4.16 -9.92
CA VAL A 31 4.27 3.19 -10.45
C VAL A 31 4.45 3.37 -11.96
N PHE A 32 5.62 3.86 -12.38
CA PHE A 32 5.95 4.26 -13.75
C PHE A 32 4.95 5.26 -14.37
N GLY A 33 4.26 6.04 -13.53
CA GLY A 33 3.30 7.05 -13.94
C GLY A 33 2.27 6.55 -14.96
N ARG A 34 2.03 7.35 -16.01
CA ARG A 34 1.01 7.04 -17.03
C ARG A 34 1.29 5.75 -17.81
N VAL A 35 2.57 5.46 -18.09
CA VAL A 35 2.98 4.23 -18.78
C VAL A 35 2.57 3.03 -17.94
N GLY A 36 2.85 3.06 -16.65
CA GLY A 36 2.44 1.97 -15.78
C GLY A 36 0.94 1.86 -15.61
N ARG A 37 0.24 2.98 -15.49
CA ARG A 37 -1.22 2.97 -15.42
C ARG A 37 -1.85 2.30 -16.65
N PHE A 38 -1.30 2.54 -17.84
CA PHE A 38 -1.74 1.91 -19.09
C PHE A 38 -1.52 0.39 -19.10
N PHE A 39 -0.28 -0.07 -18.86
CA PHE A 39 0.05 -1.49 -18.97
C PHE A 39 -0.50 -2.36 -17.85
N TRP A 40 -0.64 -1.81 -16.64
CA TRP A 40 -1.16 -2.55 -15.49
C TRP A 40 -2.64 -2.28 -15.21
N HIS A 41 -3.33 -1.54 -16.09
CA HIS A 41 -4.77 -1.26 -15.96
C HIS A 41 -5.17 -0.77 -14.57
N GLY A 42 -4.37 0.10 -13.92
CA GLY A 42 -4.72 0.66 -12.60
C GLY A 42 -4.39 -0.21 -11.37
N ILE A 43 -4.21 -1.53 -11.48
CA ILE A 43 -4.01 -2.40 -10.28
C ILE A 43 -2.82 -2.01 -9.40
N VAL A 44 -1.77 -1.45 -9.99
CA VAL A 44 -0.57 -1.03 -9.25
C VAL A 44 -0.69 0.39 -8.66
N HIS A 45 -1.68 1.16 -9.10
CA HIS A 45 -1.92 2.55 -8.70
C HIS A 45 -3.07 2.70 -7.72
N ASP A 46 -4.10 1.87 -7.86
CA ASP A 46 -5.37 1.94 -7.11
C ASP A 46 -5.58 0.59 -6.38
N HIS A 47 -4.52 0.14 -5.70
CA HIS A 47 -4.42 -1.18 -5.11
C HIS A 47 -5.22 -1.29 -3.82
N VAL A 48 -5.38 -0.18 -3.09
CA VAL A 48 -6.30 -0.08 -1.95
C VAL A 48 -7.72 -0.45 -2.40
N ALA A 49 -8.20 0.15 -3.48
CA ALA A 49 -9.52 -0.16 -4.05
C ALA A 49 -9.66 -1.64 -4.43
N HIS A 50 -8.61 -2.24 -5.01
CA HIS A 50 -8.61 -3.67 -5.31
C HIS A 50 -8.78 -4.53 -4.06
N HIS A 51 -8.15 -4.19 -2.94
CA HIS A 51 -8.34 -4.95 -1.70
C HIS A 51 -9.75 -4.87 -1.14
N PHE A 52 -10.38 -3.70 -1.22
CA PHE A 52 -11.78 -3.56 -0.80
C PHE A 52 -12.75 -4.30 -1.74
N LEU A 53 -12.47 -4.29 -3.04
CA LEU A 53 -13.38 -4.76 -4.09
C LEU A 53 -12.64 -5.63 -5.11
N VAL A 54 -12.13 -6.77 -4.66
CA VAL A 54 -11.26 -7.69 -5.43
C VAL A 54 -11.86 -8.21 -6.75
N GLY A 55 -13.19 -8.20 -6.87
CA GLY A 55 -13.92 -8.64 -8.06
C GLY A 55 -14.04 -7.58 -9.16
N VAL A 56 -13.69 -6.32 -8.88
CA VAL A 56 -13.77 -5.24 -9.87
C VAL A 56 -12.62 -5.39 -10.89
N PRO A 57 -12.91 -5.38 -12.20
CA PRO A 57 -11.87 -5.36 -13.21
C PRO A 57 -10.93 -4.18 -13.05
N PHE A 58 -9.63 -4.39 -13.23
CA PHE A 58 -8.62 -3.41 -12.82
C PHE A 58 -8.79 -2.03 -13.46
N TYR A 59 -9.21 -1.97 -14.72
CA TYR A 59 -9.44 -0.72 -15.44
C TYR A 59 -10.57 0.15 -14.84
N ASN A 60 -11.44 -0.41 -13.99
CA ASN A 60 -12.48 0.31 -13.26
C ASN A 60 -12.03 0.74 -11.85
N LEU A 61 -10.88 0.27 -11.35
CA LEU A 61 -10.37 0.64 -10.02
C LEU A 61 -10.15 2.14 -9.81
N PRO A 62 -9.78 2.97 -10.82
CA PRO A 62 -9.67 4.40 -10.63
C PRO A 62 -11.00 5.04 -10.17
N GLU A 63 -12.12 4.63 -10.78
CA GLU A 63 -13.45 5.13 -10.42
C GLU A 63 -13.85 4.68 -9.02
N VAL A 64 -13.56 3.43 -8.68
CA VAL A 64 -13.78 2.90 -7.33
C VAL A 64 -12.96 3.65 -6.29
N MET A 65 -11.67 3.91 -6.58
CA MET A 65 -10.79 4.62 -5.66
C MET A 65 -11.31 6.03 -5.39
N GLU A 66 -11.69 6.78 -6.43
CA GLU A 66 -12.28 8.11 -6.26
C GLU A 66 -13.59 8.08 -5.45
N ALA A 67 -14.40 7.01 -5.58
CA ALA A 67 -15.62 6.85 -4.80
C ALA A 67 -15.36 6.53 -3.31
N ILE A 68 -14.38 5.69 -2.99
CA ILE A 68 -14.12 5.27 -1.60
C ILE A 68 -13.17 6.20 -0.85
N LYS A 69 -12.31 6.94 -1.55
CA LYS A 69 -11.30 7.82 -0.94
C LYS A 69 -11.86 8.84 0.08
N PRO A 70 -13.04 9.48 -0.14
CA PRO A 70 -13.64 10.35 0.86
C PRO A 70 -14.03 9.62 2.15
N VAL A 71 -14.41 8.33 2.05
CA VAL A 71 -14.77 7.49 3.20
C VAL A 71 -13.51 7.05 3.95
N LEU A 72 -12.44 6.72 3.24
CA LEU A 72 -11.16 6.34 3.87
C LEU A 72 -10.51 7.51 4.62
N GLY A 73 -10.66 8.74 4.10
CA GLY A 73 -10.14 9.95 4.74
C GLY A 73 -8.65 9.84 5.08
N ALA A 74 -8.31 10.06 6.35
CA ALA A 74 -6.94 9.99 6.84
C ALA A 74 -6.31 8.59 6.80
N HIS A 75 -7.12 7.53 6.62
CA HIS A 75 -6.62 6.16 6.54
C HIS A 75 -6.14 5.79 5.13
N TYR A 76 -6.39 6.62 4.12
CA TYR A 76 -5.86 6.39 2.78
C TYR A 76 -4.36 6.69 2.73
N CYS A 77 -3.55 5.67 2.47
CA CYS A 77 -2.11 5.81 2.33
C CYS A 77 -1.70 5.96 0.86
N TYR A 78 -1.17 7.13 0.51
CA TYR A 78 -0.61 7.41 -0.81
C TYR A 78 0.82 7.92 -0.68
N ASP A 79 1.71 7.39 -1.52
CA ASP A 79 3.09 7.84 -1.61
C ASP A 79 3.43 8.31 -3.03
N SER A 80 3.81 9.58 -3.15
CA SER A 80 4.18 10.20 -4.43
C SER A 80 5.62 9.92 -4.86
N THR A 81 6.41 9.17 -4.07
CA THR A 81 7.81 8.88 -4.40
C THR A 81 7.92 8.17 -5.75
N PRO A 82 8.83 8.61 -6.65
CA PRO A 82 9.07 7.92 -7.91
C PRO A 82 9.41 6.44 -7.71
N THR A 83 9.01 5.60 -8.66
CA THR A 83 9.03 4.14 -8.51
C THR A 83 10.36 3.56 -8.04
N VAL A 84 11.48 4.03 -8.61
CA VAL A 84 12.82 3.55 -8.24
C VAL A 84 13.18 3.98 -6.82
N GLY A 85 12.82 5.20 -6.42
CA GLY A 85 13.02 5.71 -5.07
C GLY A 85 12.17 4.97 -4.04
N ALA A 86 10.90 4.71 -4.35
CA ALA A 86 10.00 3.92 -3.51
C ALA A 86 10.51 2.48 -3.35
N LEU A 87 11.00 1.88 -4.44
CA LEU A 87 11.61 0.54 -4.41
C LEU A 87 12.87 0.51 -3.54
N TRP A 88 13.77 1.48 -3.72
CA TRP A 88 14.97 1.59 -2.90
C TRP A 88 14.63 1.77 -1.42
N ARG A 89 13.70 2.68 -1.09
CA ARG A 89 13.24 2.89 0.29
C ARG A 89 12.62 1.62 0.86
N SER A 90 11.71 0.98 0.16
CA SER A 90 11.06 -0.26 0.62
C SER A 90 12.11 -1.34 0.86
N PHE A 91 13.05 -1.51 -0.07
CA PHE A 91 14.09 -2.53 0.05
C PHE A 91 15.06 -2.26 1.20
N THR A 92 15.31 -0.99 1.56
CA THR A 92 16.27 -0.63 2.61
C THR A 92 15.64 -0.45 3.99
N ARG A 93 14.38 0.03 4.05
CA ARG A 93 13.65 0.34 5.29
C ARG A 93 12.62 -0.69 5.72
N CYS A 94 12.22 -1.63 4.86
CA CYS A 94 11.27 -2.69 5.23
C CYS A 94 12.00 -4.03 5.40
N LYS A 95 12.83 -4.15 6.44
CA LYS A 95 13.66 -5.34 6.69
C LYS A 95 13.01 -6.32 7.65
N PHE A 96 12.43 -5.81 8.73
CA PHE A 96 11.72 -6.63 9.69
C PHE A 96 10.60 -5.82 10.36
N VAL A 97 9.80 -6.52 11.13
CA VAL A 97 8.83 -5.97 12.09
C VAL A 97 9.11 -6.57 13.45
N GLU A 98 8.85 -5.85 14.54
CA GLU A 98 9.11 -6.34 15.90
C GLU A 98 8.41 -7.68 16.17
N SER A 99 9.01 -8.51 17.01
CA SER A 99 8.40 -9.79 17.40
C SER A 99 7.25 -9.62 18.40
N VAL A 100 7.19 -8.46 19.07
CA VAL A 100 6.20 -8.12 20.10
C VAL A 100 5.33 -6.95 19.63
N GLY A 101 4.04 -7.01 19.96
CA GLY A 101 3.05 -5.97 19.66
C GLY A 101 1.97 -6.46 18.68
N ASP A 102 0.76 -5.92 18.85
CA ASP A 102 -0.39 -6.27 18.02
C ASP A 102 -0.42 -5.51 16.69
N VAL A 103 0.08 -4.27 16.69
CA VAL A 103 0.23 -3.40 15.52
C VAL A 103 1.67 -2.92 15.50
N VAL A 104 2.43 -3.35 14.51
CA VAL A 104 3.86 -3.07 14.37
C VAL A 104 4.15 -2.51 12.98
N PHE A 105 5.25 -1.76 12.84
CA PHE A 105 5.65 -1.15 11.57
C PHE A 105 6.99 -1.70 11.11
N PHE A 106 7.23 -1.59 9.81
CA PHE A 106 8.49 -1.98 9.21
C PHE A 106 9.65 -1.14 9.76
N LYS A 107 10.80 -1.79 9.93
CA LYS A 107 12.06 -1.19 10.37
C LYS A 107 13.21 -1.61 9.48
N ASP A 108 14.24 -0.78 9.43
CA ASP A 108 15.50 -1.10 8.76
C ASP A 108 16.41 -1.98 9.62
N MET A 109 17.60 -2.35 9.12
CA MET A 109 18.55 -3.22 9.86
C MET A 109 19.09 -2.60 11.17
N ARG A 110 18.90 -1.30 11.40
CA ARG A 110 19.29 -0.59 12.63
C ARG A 110 18.15 -0.50 13.63
N GLY A 111 16.94 -0.95 13.24
CA GLY A 111 15.73 -0.85 14.06
C GLY A 111 15.05 0.52 13.99
N GLU A 112 15.45 1.37 13.03
CA GLU A 112 14.81 2.66 12.76
C GLU A 112 13.58 2.46 11.87
N ALA A 113 12.52 3.22 12.16
CA ALA A 113 11.31 3.31 11.31
C ALA A 113 11.56 4.26 10.13
#